data_AF-A0A4R6JXW9-F1
#
_entry.id   AF-A0A4R6JXW9-F1
#
_cell.length_a   1.000
_cell.length_b   1.000
_cell.length_c   1.000
_cell.angle_alpha   90.00
_cell.angle_beta   90.00
_cell.angle_gamma   90.00
#
_symmetry.space_group_name_H-M   'P 1'
#
loop_
_entity.id
_entity.type
_entity.pdbx_description
1 polymer ?
#
loop_
_entity_poly.entity_id
_entity_poly.type
_entity_poly.pdbx_seq_one_letter_code
_entity_poly.pdbx_strand_id
1 'polypeptide(L)' 'MTDKTILALREAAAAYAEAVRTTQRFFDRLEDTTDPSVLVEYANLVEREKEAAEARLDALEAAGIEVPSIDESDSDN' A
#
# COMPACT_ATOMS: atom_id res chain seq x y z
N MET A 1 -26.30 -1.81 -2.20
CA MET A 1 -24.84 -1.59 -2.09
C MET A 1 -24.61 -0.15 -2.46
N THR A 2 -24.58 0.74 -1.48
CA THR A 2 -25.26 2.03 -1.66
C THR A 2 -24.29 3.16 -1.34
N ASP A 3 -23.64 3.72 -2.36
CA ASP A 3 -22.68 4.85 -2.42
C ASP A 3 -21.52 4.91 -1.42
N LYS A 4 -21.76 4.72 -0.12
CA LYS A 4 -20.76 4.79 0.94
C LYS A 4 -19.65 3.75 0.76
N THR A 5 -19.98 2.54 0.31
CA THR A 5 -19.01 1.48 0.03
C THR A 5 -18.10 1.82 -1.15
N ILE A 6 -18.66 2.41 -2.21
CA ILE A 6 -17.89 2.85 -3.39
C ILE A 6 -16.98 4.03 -3.02
N LEU A 7 -17.48 4.95 -2.20
CA LEU A 7 -16.68 6.06 -1.68
C LEU A 7 -15.51 5.56 -0.83
N ALA A 8 -15.76 4.67 0.12
CA ALA A 8 -14.73 4.07 0.97
C ALA A 8 -13.66 3.33 0.13
N LEU A 9 -14.08 2.58 -0.90
CA LEU A 9 -13.16 1.92 -1.81
C LEU A 9 -12.26 2.93 -2.55
N ARG A 10 -12.84 4.03 -3.04
CA ARG A 10 -12.09 5.08 -3.74
C ARG A 10 -11.10 5.77 -2.80
N GLU A 11 -11.52 6.07 -1.58
CA GLU A 11 -10.67 6.69 -0.56
C GLU A 11 -9.50 5.79 -0.19
N ALA A 12 -9.76 4.50 0.08
CA ALA A 12 -8.72 3.53 0.41
C ALA A 12 -7.74 3.33 -0.77
N ALA A 13 -8.24 3.25 -2.01
CA ALA A 13 -7.39 3.16 -3.20
C ALA A 13 -6.53 4.41 -3.40
N ALA A 14 -7.08 5.61 -3.14
CA ALA A 14 -6.33 6.86 -3.23
C ALA A 14 -5.26 6.96 -2.13
N ALA A 15 -5.58 6.53 -0.91
CA ALA A 15 -4.64 6.51 0.22
C ALA A 15 -3.46 5.57 -0.07
N TYR A 16 -3.73 4.35 -0.53
CA TYR A 16 -2.68 3.42 -0.94
C TYR A 16 -1.80 3.99 -2.07
N ALA A 17 -2.42 4.57 -3.10
CA ALA A 17 -1.66 5.18 -4.18
C ALA A 17 -0.77 6.35 -3.71
N GLU A 18 -1.22 7.15 -2.74
CA GLU A 18 -0.41 8.23 -2.18
C GLU A 18 0.71 7.72 -1.26
N ALA A 19 0.48 6.65 -0.50
CA ALA A 19 1.53 5.99 0.27
C ALA A 19 2.66 5.51 -0.65
N VAL A 20 2.34 4.79 -1.73
CA VAL A 20 3.30 4.33 -2.74
C VAL A 20 4.06 5.48 -3.39
N ARG A 21 3.36 6.57 -3.78
CA ARG A 21 4.01 7.76 -4.35
C ARG A 21 4.94 8.45 -3.36
N THR A 22 4.62 8.42 -2.07
CA THR A 22 5.46 9.04 -1.04
C THR A 22 6.80 8.29 -0.95
N THR A 23 6.77 6.97 -0.98
CA THR A 23 7.99 6.14 -1.01
C THR A 23 8.77 6.33 -2.29
N GLN A 24 8.11 6.43 -3.44
CA GLN A 24 8.78 6.78 -4.69
C GLN A 24 9.50 8.13 -4.58
N ARG A 25 8.83 9.18 -4.10
CA ARG A 25 9.43 10.52 -3.92
C ARG A 25 10.54 10.55 -2.87
N PHE A 26 10.57 9.58 -1.95
CA PHE A 26 11.68 9.39 -1.02
C PHE A 26 12.90 8.84 -1.76
N PHE A 27 12.73 7.81 -2.59
CA PHE A 27 13.80 7.26 -3.42
C PHE A 27 14.35 8.26 -4.44
N ASP A 28 13.49 9.09 -5.04
CA ASP A 28 13.91 10.13 -5.99
C ASP A 28 14.88 11.18 -5.38
N ARG A 29 14.89 11.30 -4.04
CA ARG A 29 15.73 12.26 -3.29
C ARG A 29 16.84 11.58 -2.49
N LEU A 30 17.03 10.28 -2.65
CA LEU A 30 17.96 9.50 -1.84
C LEU A 30 19.40 9.72 -2.31
N GLU A 31 20.28 10.14 -1.39
CA GLU A 31 21.70 10.35 -1.68
C GLU A 31 22.58 9.20 -1.17
N ASP A 32 22.29 8.66 0.02
CA ASP A 32 23.03 7.56 0.64
C ASP A 32 22.08 6.48 1.19
N THR A 33 22.13 5.29 0.60
CA THR A 33 21.30 4.14 1.00
C THR A 33 21.79 3.44 2.27
N THR A 34 22.99 3.77 2.75
CA THR A 34 23.62 3.15 3.92
C THR A 34 23.45 3.98 5.19
N ASP A 35 22.94 5.22 5.07
CA ASP A 35 22.65 6.08 6.21
C ASP A 35 21.56 5.43 7.09
N PRO A 36 21.81 5.18 8.39
CA PRO A 36 20.83 4.61 9.29
C PRO A 36 19.51 5.39 9.37
N SER A 37 19.54 6.72 9.21
CA SER A 37 18.33 7.56 9.21
C SER A 37 17.46 7.30 7.98
N VAL A 38 18.08 7.10 6.81
CA VAL A 38 17.42 6.70 5.57
C VAL A 38 16.76 5.33 5.72
N LEU A 39 17.45 4.38 6.34
CA LEU A 39 16.90 3.04 6.58
C LEU A 39 15.67 3.08 7.52
N VAL A 40 15.70 3.92 8.56
CA VAL A 40 14.55 4.10 9.46
C VAL A 40 13.39 4.81 8.75
N GLU A 41 13.65 5.84 7.96
CA GLU A 41 12.60 6.51 7.18
C GLU A 41 11.94 5.55 6.20
N TYR A 42 12.74 4.76 5.48
CA TYR A 42 12.23 3.72 4.59
C TYR A 42 11.37 2.69 5.32
N ALA A 43 11.81 2.18 6.47
CA ALA A 43 11.03 1.22 7.25
C ALA A 43 9.66 1.79 7.66
N ASN A 44 9.60 3.07 8.05
CA ASN A 44 8.33 3.73 8.37
C ASN A 44 7.43 3.91 7.14
N LEU A 45 8.01 4.18 5.97
CA LEU A 45 7.26 4.30 4.71
C LEU A 45 6.66 2.94 4.30
N VAL A 46 7.43 1.86 4.42
CA VAL A 46 6.96 0.49 4.15
C VAL A 46 5.81 0.11 5.07
N GLU A 47 5.91 0.42 6.37
CA GLU A 47 4.82 0.11 7.31
C GLU A 47 3.52 0.86 6.94
N ARG A 48 3.63 2.14 6.56
CA ARG A 48 2.47 2.92 6.10
C ARG A 48 1.87 2.39 4.81
N GLU A 49 2.69 1.94 3.87
CA GLU A 49 2.19 1.31 2.64
C GLU A 49 1.43 0.01 2.94
N LYS A 50 1.96 -0.80 3.87
CA LYS A 50 1.33 -2.03 4.31
C LYS A 50 -0.02 -1.76 4.97
N GLU A 51 -0.08 -0.83 5.93
CA GLU A 51 -1.34 -0.39 6.56
C GLU A 51 -2.36 0.08 5.51
N ALA A 52 -1.93 0.88 4.52
CA ALA A 52 -2.81 1.36 3.47
C ALA A 52 -3.26 0.25 2.50
N ALA A 53 -2.40 -0.75 2.25
CA ALA A 53 -2.75 -1.92 1.45
C ALA A 53 -3.78 -2.81 2.15
N GLU A 54 -3.62 -3.06 3.45
CA GLU A 54 -4.58 -3.79 4.29
C GLU A 54 -5.93 -3.07 4.33
N ALA A 55 -5.94 -1.76 4.60
CA ALA A 55 -7.17 -0.96 4.59
C ALA A 55 -7.89 -0.98 3.23
N ARG A 56 -7.13 -1.06 2.12
CA ARG A 56 -7.70 -1.21 0.78
C ARG A 56 -8.31 -2.60 0.58
N LEU A 57 -7.67 -3.65 1.09
CA LEU A 57 -8.19 -5.01 1.04
C LEU A 57 -9.50 -5.13 1.84
N ASP A 58 -9.52 -4.60 3.07
CA ASP A 58 -10.72 -4.56 3.90
C ASP A 58 -11.89 -3.86 3.19
N ALA A 59 -11.61 -2.75 2.48
CA ALA A 59 -12.63 -2.03 1.72
C ALA A 59 -13.14 -2.83 0.51
N LEU A 60 -12.29 -3.65 -0.12
CA LEU A 60 -12.67 -4.56 -1.21
C LEU A 60 -13.55 -5.70 -0.68
N GLU A 61 -13.16 -6.31 0.44
CA GLU A 61 -13.92 -7.37 1.10
C GLU A 61 -15.31 -6.87 1.56
N ALA A 62 -15.36 -5.68 2.16
CA ALA A 62 -16.63 -5.05 2.54
C ALA A 62 -17.54 -4.72 1.35
N ALA A 63 -16.97 -4.59 0.14
CA ALA A 63 -17.71 -4.43 -1.11
C ALA A 63 -18.12 -5.77 -1.76
N GLY A 64 -17.74 -6.91 -1.16
CA GLY A 64 -17.94 -8.25 -1.72
C GLY A 64 -17.05 -8.53 -2.92
N ILE A 65 -15.93 -7.81 -3.06
CA ILE A 65 -14.94 -8.01 -4.11
C ILE A 65 -13.82 -8.88 -3.52
N GLU A 66 -13.74 -10.11 -3.99
CA GLU A 66 -12.66 -11.02 -3.63
C GLU A 66 -11.40 -10.67 -4.43
N VAL A 67 -10.30 -10.42 -3.72
CA VAL A 67 -9.01 -10.15 -4.33
C VAL A 67 -8.21 -11.45 -4.27
N PRO A 68 -7.70 -11.98 -5.39
CA PRO A 68 -6.79 -13.10 -5.35
C PRO A 68 -5.59 -12.73 -4.49
N SER A 69 -5.34 -13.50 -3.42
CA SER A 69 -4.06 -13.41 -2.72
C SER A 69 -2.97 -13.81 -3.69
N ILE A 70 -1.97 -12.97 -3.89
CA ILE A 70 -0.71 -13.43 -4.48
C ILE A 70 -0.04 -14.24 -3.39
N ASP A 71 -0.25 -15.55 -3.40
CA ASP A 71 0.59 -16.46 -2.64
C ASP A 71 1.95 -16.49 -3.37
N GLU A 72 3.02 -15.98 -2.75
CA GLU A 72 4.38 -16.06 -3.31
C GLU A 72 4.80 -17.51 -3.60
N SER A 73 4.09 -18.49 -3.05
CA SER A 73 4.26 -19.93 -3.27
C SER A 73 3.86 -20.40 -4.68
N ASP A 74 3.10 -19.63 -5.46
CA ASP A 74 2.72 -19.95 -6.85
C ASP A 74 3.75 -19.45 -7.88
N SER A 75 5.01 -19.33 -7.48
CA SER A 75 6.15 -19.11 -8.37
C SER A 75 6.76 -20.45 -8.85
N ASP A 76 5.91 -21.40 -9.26
CA ASP A 76 6.33 -22.63 -9.95
C ASP A 76 5.87 -22.59 -11.42
N ASN A 77 6.65 -21.92 -12.27
CA ASN A 77 6.96 -22.34 -13.65
C ASN A 77 8.05 -21.49 -14.31
#